data_AF-A0A935LCN9-F1
#
_entry.id   AF-A0A935LCN9-F1
#
_cell.length_a   1.000
_cell.length_b   1.000
_cell.length_c   1.000
_cell.angle_alpha   90.00
_cell.angle_beta   90.00
_cell.angle_gamma   90.00
#
_symmetry.space_group_name_H-M   'P 1'
#
loop_
_entity.id
_entity.type
_entity.pdbx_description
1 polymer ?
#
loop_
_entity_poly.entity_id
_entity_poly.type
_entity_poly.pdbx_seq_one_letter_code
_entity_poly.pdbx_strand_id
1 'polypeptide(L)'
;MKLKPTMAALVACLLTAGAWAAPATFSTFASAGANPTEITATRDAFRTAIGGGTVAGANGSFGGQRFEINWDGVPNTRADANALPGNFFNVNSPRGAVFSTPGTGFLVSANAGQATPTLFGFGKDFQTFSPQRLFTAVNSNITDVTFFVPGTTTAATTNAFGVVFVDVEAAGQTKVEFFDAAGSLIYGQDALVAGNQGLSFLGAISNDGGLISRVRLTSGLNTIVANGVLGNPHDDVVVMDDFLYSAPIAAVPEPSSLALLSAGLVLIGGMRRRTLRVSQECGATEAGGATAA
;
A
#
# COMPACT_ATOMS: atom_id res chain seq x y z
N MET A 1 -15.39 -65.57 -31.01
CA MET A 1 -14.28 -65.03 -30.20
C MET A 1 -14.35 -63.50 -30.30
N LYS A 2 -14.93 -62.83 -29.31
CA LYS A 2 -15.25 -61.39 -29.37
C LYS A 2 -14.02 -60.55 -28.99
N LEU A 3 -13.53 -59.73 -29.91
CA LEU A 3 -12.43 -58.79 -29.69
C LEU A 3 -12.97 -57.55 -28.95
N LYS A 4 -12.47 -57.27 -27.74
CA LYS A 4 -12.83 -56.07 -26.97
C LYS A 4 -11.95 -54.89 -27.43
N PRO A 5 -12.50 -53.69 -27.69
CA PRO A 5 -11.70 -52.51 -27.96
C PRO A 5 -11.16 -51.95 -26.63
N THR A 6 -9.84 -51.91 -26.49
CA THR A 6 -9.15 -51.26 -25.38
C THR A 6 -9.24 -49.74 -25.55
N MET A 7 -10.00 -49.07 -24.68
CA MET A 7 -9.98 -47.61 -24.55
C MET A 7 -8.60 -47.16 -24.04
N ALA A 8 -7.83 -46.49 -24.90
CA ALA A 8 -6.63 -45.79 -24.49
C ALA A 8 -7.03 -44.50 -23.74
N ALA A 9 -6.91 -44.51 -22.41
CA ALA A 9 -7.08 -43.32 -21.60
C ALA A 9 -5.85 -42.41 -21.77
N LEU A 10 -6.00 -41.36 -22.57
CA LEU A 10 -4.99 -40.30 -22.71
C LEU A 10 -5.02 -39.44 -21.44
N VAL A 11 -4.10 -39.72 -20.50
CA VAL A 11 -3.87 -38.88 -19.32
C VAL A 11 -3.10 -37.64 -19.76
N ALA A 12 -3.80 -36.52 -19.91
CA ALA A 12 -3.16 -35.22 -20.10
C ALA A 12 -2.63 -34.74 -18.74
N CYS A 13 -1.33 -34.89 -18.52
CA CYS A 13 -0.64 -34.32 -17.38
C CYS A 13 -0.61 -32.80 -17.55
N LEU A 14 -1.53 -32.08 -16.91
CA LEU A 14 -1.49 -30.62 -16.81
C LEU A 14 -0.30 -30.24 -15.92
N LEU A 15 0.83 -29.90 -16.53
CA LEU A 15 1.90 -29.15 -15.88
C LEU A 15 1.37 -27.73 -15.65
N THR A 16 0.79 -27.47 -14.47
CA THR A 16 0.62 -26.10 -14.01
C THR A 16 2.00 -25.55 -13.70
N ALA A 17 2.61 -24.89 -14.70
CA ALA A 17 3.72 -23.99 -14.43
C ALA A 17 3.16 -22.85 -13.57
N GLY A 18 3.25 -23.01 -12.24
CA GLY A 18 3.05 -21.89 -11.35
C GLY A 18 4.11 -20.85 -11.71
N ALA A 19 3.68 -19.74 -12.30
CA ALA A 19 4.56 -18.61 -12.49
C ALA A 19 4.95 -18.13 -11.08
N TRP A 20 6.14 -18.49 -10.62
CA TRP A 20 6.73 -17.84 -9.47
C TRP A 20 7.00 -16.40 -9.89
N ALA A 21 6.21 -15.47 -9.37
CA ALA A 21 6.53 -14.06 -9.45
C ALA A 21 7.90 -13.86 -8.79
N ALA A 22 8.84 -13.26 -9.52
CA ALA A 22 10.10 -12.84 -8.93
C ALA A 22 9.81 -11.88 -7.76
N PRO A 23 10.64 -11.89 -6.70
CA PRO A 23 10.47 -10.95 -5.60
C PRO A 23 10.54 -9.53 -6.14
N ALA A 24 9.59 -8.68 -5.71
CA ALA A 24 9.59 -7.27 -6.08
C ALA A 24 10.89 -6.61 -5.60
N THR A 25 11.49 -5.79 -6.47
CA THR A 25 12.72 -5.09 -6.20
C THR A 25 12.45 -3.64 -5.80
N PHE A 26 13.14 -3.17 -4.77
CA PHE A 26 12.94 -1.83 -4.21
C PHE A 26 14.23 -1.03 -4.20
N SER A 27 14.11 0.26 -4.56
CA SER A 27 15.13 1.27 -4.34
C SER A 27 14.82 2.03 -3.05
N THR A 28 15.68 1.90 -2.03
CA THR A 28 15.50 2.51 -0.71
C THR A 28 16.23 3.85 -0.60
N PHE A 29 15.58 4.82 0.03
CA PHE A 29 16.08 6.14 0.36
C PHE A 29 15.96 6.34 1.87
N ALA A 30 17.10 6.42 2.56
CA ALA A 30 17.11 6.55 4.01
C ALA A 30 18.21 7.50 4.47
N SER A 31 17.87 8.38 5.41
CA SER A 31 18.83 9.23 6.12
C SER A 31 18.26 9.64 7.46
N ALA A 32 19.12 9.82 8.44
CA ALA A 32 18.80 10.37 9.75
C ALA A 32 19.71 11.55 10.05
N GLY A 33 19.22 12.48 10.87
CA GLY A 33 19.99 13.64 11.28
C GLY A 33 19.30 14.46 12.36
N ALA A 34 20.05 15.38 12.97
CA ALA A 34 19.60 16.18 14.09
C ALA A 34 18.62 17.30 13.71
N ASN A 35 18.45 17.59 12.42
CA ASN A 35 17.65 18.72 11.93
C ASN A 35 17.18 18.49 10.47
N PRO A 36 16.24 19.30 9.94
CA PRO A 36 15.67 19.08 8.61
C PRO A 36 16.70 19.11 7.47
N THR A 37 17.75 19.93 7.59
CA THR A 37 18.78 20.09 6.55
C THR A 37 19.50 18.76 6.28
N GLU A 38 19.73 17.95 7.31
CA GLU A 38 20.49 16.69 7.20
C GLU A 38 19.75 15.59 6.44
N ILE A 39 18.41 15.60 6.42
CA ILE A 39 17.60 14.62 5.68
C ILE A 39 17.04 15.17 4.37
N THR A 40 17.13 16.49 4.15
CA THR A 40 16.52 17.17 2.99
C THR A 40 17.03 16.63 1.66
N ALA A 41 18.35 16.38 1.53
CA ALA A 41 18.93 15.90 0.27
C ALA A 41 18.38 14.52 -0.13
N THR A 42 18.24 13.60 0.81
CA THR A 42 17.68 12.26 0.57
C THR A 42 16.18 12.34 0.29
N ARG A 43 15.45 13.16 1.05
CA ARG A 43 14.04 13.44 0.81
C ARG A 43 13.86 13.95 -0.61
N ASP A 44 14.64 14.95 -1.05
CA ASP A 44 14.57 15.52 -2.39
C ASP A 44 14.99 14.54 -3.49
N ALA A 45 15.99 13.68 -3.26
CA ALA A 45 16.34 12.60 -4.18
C ALA A 45 15.17 11.63 -4.40
N PHE A 46 14.44 11.29 -3.33
CA PHE A 46 13.21 10.50 -3.44
C PHE A 46 12.11 11.23 -4.24
N ARG A 47 11.94 12.55 -4.03
CA ARG A 47 11.02 13.37 -4.85
C ARG A 47 11.40 13.31 -6.33
N THR A 48 12.68 13.50 -6.64
CA THR A 48 13.19 13.47 -8.01
C THR A 48 12.98 12.10 -8.65
N ALA A 49 13.20 11.02 -7.91
CA ALA A 49 13.03 9.66 -8.42
C ALA A 49 11.57 9.31 -8.72
N ILE A 50 10.62 9.76 -7.90
CA ILE A 50 9.19 9.63 -8.22
C ILE A 50 8.76 10.59 -9.34
N GLY A 51 9.35 11.78 -9.36
CA GLY A 51 8.95 12.88 -10.21
C GLY A 51 7.84 13.75 -9.61
N GLY A 52 7.25 14.55 -10.48
CA GLY A 52 6.48 15.73 -10.10
C GLY A 52 7.40 16.93 -9.86
N GLY A 53 6.94 18.11 -10.24
CA GLY A 53 7.70 19.35 -10.02
C GLY A 53 7.84 19.71 -8.54
N THR A 54 8.35 20.90 -8.26
CA THR A 54 8.49 21.44 -6.89
C THR A 54 7.30 22.26 -6.43
N VAL A 55 6.40 22.62 -7.36
CA VAL A 55 5.22 23.44 -7.08
C VAL A 55 4.01 22.54 -6.86
N ALA A 56 3.40 22.66 -5.68
CA ALA A 56 2.18 21.94 -5.35
C ALA A 56 1.00 22.48 -6.18
N GLY A 57 0.30 21.59 -6.86
CA GLY A 57 -1.00 21.84 -7.46
C GLY A 57 -2.14 21.68 -6.46
N ALA A 58 -3.36 21.62 -6.97
CA ALA A 58 -4.55 21.40 -6.17
C ALA A 58 -4.42 20.13 -5.30
N ASN A 59 -4.90 20.22 -4.06
CA ASN A 59 -4.84 19.13 -3.07
C ASN A 59 -3.43 18.55 -2.89
N GLY A 60 -2.36 19.33 -3.06
CA GLY A 60 -0.98 18.82 -2.88
C GLY A 60 -0.56 17.80 -3.94
N SER A 61 -1.17 17.82 -5.12
CA SER A 61 -0.72 17.05 -6.27
C SER A 61 0.47 17.73 -6.96
N PHE A 62 1.56 17.03 -7.17
CA PHE A 62 2.74 17.53 -7.88
C PHE A 62 2.73 17.01 -9.32
N GLY A 63 2.03 17.74 -10.19
CA GLY A 63 1.90 17.41 -11.62
C GLY A 63 1.21 16.06 -11.89
N GLY A 64 0.38 15.58 -10.97
CA GLY A 64 -0.29 14.28 -11.09
C GLY A 64 0.63 13.06 -10.90
N GLN A 65 1.91 13.27 -10.56
CA GLN A 65 2.88 12.18 -10.40
C GLN A 65 3.03 11.73 -8.94
N ARG A 66 2.81 12.66 -8.01
CA ARG A 66 3.07 12.46 -6.58
C ARG A 66 2.11 13.29 -5.74
N PHE A 67 1.78 12.77 -4.57
CA PHE A 67 1.13 13.52 -3.50
C PHE A 67 2.08 13.63 -2.31
N GLU A 68 2.01 14.75 -1.62
CA GLU A 68 2.68 14.94 -0.33
C GLU A 68 1.60 15.26 0.71
N ILE A 69 1.78 14.92 1.99
CA ILE A 69 0.89 15.31 3.09
C ILE A 69 1.77 15.90 4.18
N ASN A 70 1.69 17.22 4.35
CA ASN A 70 2.43 17.99 5.35
C ASN A 70 1.56 18.42 6.54
N TRP A 71 0.34 17.88 6.65
CA TRP A 71 -0.60 18.07 7.77
C TRP A 71 -1.15 19.50 7.99
N ASP A 72 -0.50 20.55 7.49
CA ASP A 72 -0.86 21.96 7.71
C ASP A 72 -2.21 22.37 7.10
N GLY A 73 -2.67 21.63 6.09
CA GLY A 73 -4.00 21.80 5.50
C GLY A 73 -5.16 21.33 6.40
N VAL A 74 -4.87 20.71 7.54
CA VAL A 74 -5.89 20.28 8.51
C VAL A 74 -6.40 21.49 9.30
N PRO A 75 -7.73 21.75 9.33
CA PRO A 75 -8.30 22.87 10.07
C PRO A 75 -7.94 22.83 11.56
N ASN A 76 -7.77 23.99 12.19
CA ASN A 76 -7.45 24.09 13.62
C ASN A 76 -8.48 23.38 14.52
N THR A 77 -9.76 23.36 14.11
CA THR A 77 -10.84 22.64 14.82
C THR A 77 -10.69 21.11 14.80
N ARG A 78 -9.71 20.60 14.05
CA ARG A 78 -9.34 19.18 13.96
C ARG A 78 -7.93 18.91 14.48
N ALA A 79 -7.32 19.88 15.15
CA ALA A 79 -6.09 19.67 15.90
C ALA A 79 -6.39 18.95 17.23
N ASP A 80 -5.36 18.32 17.81
CA ASP A 80 -5.36 17.78 19.16
C ASP A 80 -6.17 18.66 20.15
N ALA A 81 -7.10 18.13 20.93
CA ALA A 81 -7.50 16.73 21.09
C ALA A 81 -8.62 16.22 20.16
N ASN A 82 -8.90 16.92 19.07
CA ASN A 82 -9.94 16.51 18.14
C ASN A 82 -9.41 15.47 17.16
N ALA A 83 -10.13 14.36 17.03
CA ALA A 83 -9.75 13.29 16.11
C ALA A 83 -9.72 13.75 14.64
N LEU A 84 -8.64 13.42 13.94
CA LEU A 84 -8.54 13.47 12.49
C LEU A 84 -9.19 12.20 11.90
N PRO A 85 -10.17 12.31 10.97
CA PRO A 85 -10.72 11.14 10.29
C PRO A 85 -9.65 10.50 9.44
N GLY A 86 -9.52 9.18 9.51
CA GLY A 86 -8.55 8.45 8.69
C GLY A 86 -8.73 8.65 7.17
N ASN A 87 -9.93 9.04 6.72
CA ASN A 87 -10.23 9.33 5.32
C ASN A 87 -10.15 10.82 4.94
N PHE A 88 -9.64 11.71 5.80
CA PHE A 88 -9.56 13.15 5.53
C PHE A 88 -8.85 13.45 4.20
N PHE A 89 -7.73 12.75 3.93
CA PHE A 89 -6.94 12.89 2.71
C PHE A 89 -7.46 12.04 1.54
N ASN A 90 -8.68 11.50 1.64
CA ASN A 90 -9.43 10.99 0.51
C ASN A 90 -10.76 11.75 0.28
N VAL A 91 -11.32 12.40 1.31
CA VAL A 91 -12.61 13.11 1.24
C VAL A 91 -12.48 14.63 1.23
N ASN A 92 -11.73 15.22 2.17
CA ASN A 92 -11.68 16.66 2.38
C ASN A 92 -10.56 17.35 1.59
N SER A 93 -9.39 16.72 1.53
CA SER A 93 -8.29 17.10 0.62
C SER A 93 -7.88 15.86 -0.16
N PRO A 94 -8.58 15.54 -1.27
CA PRO A 94 -8.39 14.26 -1.96
C PRO A 94 -6.98 14.07 -2.50
N ARG A 95 -6.25 13.14 -1.89
CA ARG A 95 -4.90 12.66 -2.25
C ARG A 95 -4.83 11.14 -2.32
N GLY A 96 -5.97 10.46 -2.14
CA GLY A 96 -6.09 9.02 -2.28
C GLY A 96 -5.52 8.21 -1.11
N ALA A 97 -5.18 8.83 0.03
CA ALA A 97 -4.71 8.12 1.23
C ALA A 97 -5.83 7.97 2.26
N VAL A 98 -5.99 6.75 2.76
CA VAL A 98 -6.88 6.43 3.89
C VAL A 98 -6.09 5.71 4.97
N PHE A 99 -6.14 6.26 6.18
CA PHE A 99 -5.42 5.78 7.35
C PHE A 99 -6.30 4.90 8.23
N SER A 100 -5.74 3.83 8.77
CA SER A 100 -6.34 3.01 9.82
C SER A 100 -5.31 2.62 10.88
N THR A 101 -5.78 2.35 12.08
CA THR A 101 -4.91 1.94 13.19
C THR A 101 -5.68 0.96 14.08
N PRO A 102 -5.00 -0.02 14.71
CA PRO A 102 -5.59 -0.80 15.80
C PRO A 102 -6.00 0.04 17.02
N GLY A 103 -5.48 1.27 17.13
CA GLY A 103 -5.81 2.21 18.18
C GLY A 103 -7.16 2.91 17.96
N THR A 104 -7.34 4.07 18.61
CA THR A 104 -8.64 4.77 18.65
C THR A 104 -8.80 5.86 17.59
N GLY A 105 -7.77 6.13 16.78
CA GLY A 105 -7.82 7.13 15.71
C GLY A 105 -6.49 7.84 15.51
N PHE A 106 -6.56 9.06 14.99
CA PHE A 106 -5.39 9.86 14.64
C PHE A 106 -5.53 11.28 15.17
N LEU A 107 -4.39 11.90 15.45
CA LEU A 107 -4.29 13.31 15.80
C LEU A 107 -3.27 14.01 14.92
N VAL A 108 -3.47 15.32 14.77
CA VAL A 108 -2.45 16.24 14.29
C VAL A 108 -2.18 17.30 15.34
N SER A 109 -0.92 17.68 15.51
CA SER A 109 -0.55 18.72 16.48
C SER A 109 -1.12 20.07 16.08
N ALA A 110 -1.21 21.01 17.01
CA ALA A 110 -1.73 22.35 16.72
C ALA A 110 -0.73 23.22 15.96
N ASN A 111 -1.27 24.21 15.25
CA ASN A 111 -0.49 25.34 14.72
C ASN A 111 -0.05 26.27 15.85
N ALA A 112 0.98 27.08 15.59
CA ALA A 112 1.39 28.12 16.53
C ALA A 112 0.25 29.13 16.80
N GLY A 113 0.17 29.65 18.03
CA GLY A 113 -0.83 30.64 18.43
C GLY A 113 -2.24 30.09 18.65
N GLN A 114 -2.43 28.77 18.66
CA GLN A 114 -3.67 28.14 19.11
C GLN A 114 -3.68 27.94 20.64
N ALA A 115 -4.85 27.66 21.21
CA ALA A 115 -4.98 27.34 22.64
C ALA A 115 -4.36 25.97 22.99
N THR A 116 -4.39 25.01 22.06
CA THR A 116 -3.72 23.72 22.17
C THR A 116 -2.21 23.88 21.91
N PRO A 117 -1.32 23.17 22.64
CA PRO A 117 0.11 23.13 22.37
C PRO A 117 0.49 22.64 20.95
N THR A 118 1.54 23.23 20.38
CA THR A 118 2.22 22.68 19.20
C THR A 118 2.96 21.38 19.55
N LEU A 119 3.34 20.57 18.56
CA LEU A 119 4.12 19.35 18.76
C LEU A 119 3.50 18.39 19.80
N PHE A 120 2.17 18.37 19.91
CA PHE A 120 1.42 17.63 20.93
C PHE A 120 1.79 17.98 22.38
N GLY A 121 2.56 19.05 22.64
CA GLY A 121 3.06 19.41 23.97
C GLY A 121 4.47 18.91 24.30
N PHE A 122 5.13 18.19 23.39
CA PHE A 122 6.44 17.55 23.59
C PHE A 122 7.58 18.34 22.91
N GLY A 123 7.68 19.64 23.18
CA GLY A 123 8.68 20.50 22.53
C GLY A 123 10.15 20.23 22.91
N LYS A 124 10.41 19.27 23.82
CA LYS A 124 11.76 18.80 24.15
C LYS A 124 12.14 17.51 23.42
N ASP A 125 11.15 16.83 22.84
CA ASP A 125 11.27 15.51 22.27
C ASP A 125 11.00 15.58 20.76
N PHE A 126 10.16 16.51 20.30
CA PHE A 126 9.82 16.65 18.88
C PHE A 126 10.34 17.94 18.24
N GLN A 127 10.62 17.84 16.94
CA GLN A 127 10.72 18.96 16.01
C GLN A 127 9.93 18.65 14.73
N THR A 128 9.80 19.62 13.83
CA THR A 128 9.17 19.42 12.51
C THR A 128 10.24 19.33 11.43
N PHE A 129 10.03 18.46 10.45
CA PHE A 129 10.71 18.54 9.17
C PHE A 129 10.11 19.67 8.33
N SER A 130 8.78 19.67 8.20
CA SER A 130 8.03 20.74 7.56
C SER A 130 7.08 21.36 8.60
N PRO A 131 7.31 22.62 9.01
CA PRO A 131 6.47 23.24 10.03
C PRO A 131 5.08 23.52 9.45
N GLN A 132 4.00 23.34 10.22
CA GLN A 132 3.97 23.37 11.69
C GLN A 132 3.48 22.08 12.37
N ARG A 133 2.92 21.13 11.63
CA ARG A 133 2.13 20.05 12.23
C ARG A 133 2.77 18.68 12.10
N LEU A 134 2.66 17.91 13.18
CA LEU A 134 3.01 16.50 13.24
C LEU A 134 1.77 15.63 13.26
N PHE A 135 1.92 14.37 12.89
CA PHE A 135 0.86 13.36 12.86
C PHE A 135 1.22 12.14 13.72
N THR A 136 0.21 11.56 14.36
CA THR A 136 0.37 10.34 15.15
C THR A 136 -0.92 9.51 15.22
N ALA A 137 -0.76 8.21 15.43
CA ALA A 137 -1.85 7.32 15.82
C ALA A 137 -2.07 7.37 17.34
N VAL A 138 -3.32 7.18 17.75
CA VAL A 138 -3.74 7.26 19.16
C VAL A 138 -3.89 5.88 19.75
N ASN A 139 -3.29 5.64 20.92
CA ASN A 139 -3.32 4.34 21.63
C ASN A 139 -2.82 3.15 20.79
N SER A 140 -1.97 3.40 19.79
CA SER A 140 -1.31 2.40 18.96
C SER A 140 -0.10 3.04 18.29
N ASN A 141 1.00 2.29 18.19
CA ASN A 141 2.19 2.69 17.43
C ASN A 141 2.10 2.24 15.96
N ILE A 142 0.98 1.65 15.54
CA ILE A 142 0.76 1.16 14.18
C ILE A 142 -0.14 2.13 13.42
N THR A 143 0.31 2.56 12.23
CA THR A 143 -0.52 3.22 11.22
C THR A 143 -0.50 2.41 9.94
N ASP A 144 -1.66 1.98 9.46
CA ASP A 144 -1.83 1.43 8.13
C ASP A 144 -2.32 2.53 7.17
N VAL A 145 -1.75 2.58 5.97
CA VAL A 145 -2.17 3.46 4.87
C VAL A 145 -2.63 2.60 3.71
N THR A 146 -3.82 2.88 3.19
CA THR A 146 -4.38 2.26 1.98
C THR A 146 -4.69 3.32 0.94
N PHE A 147 -4.66 2.92 -0.34
CA PHE A 147 -4.75 3.87 -1.44
C PHE A 147 -6.02 3.71 -2.27
N PHE A 148 -6.52 4.85 -2.73
CA PHE A 148 -7.69 4.97 -3.59
C PHE A 148 -7.40 5.97 -4.70
N VAL A 149 -8.12 5.85 -5.83
CA VAL A 149 -8.15 6.94 -6.80
C VAL A 149 -8.66 8.18 -6.07
N PRO A 150 -7.92 9.30 -6.05
CA PRO A 150 -8.21 10.42 -5.15
C PRO A 150 -9.66 10.90 -5.25
N GLY A 151 -10.36 10.95 -4.11
CA GLY A 151 -11.73 11.45 -4.05
C GLY A 151 -12.81 10.40 -4.32
N THR A 152 -12.40 9.14 -4.49
CA THR A 152 -13.30 8.04 -4.84
C THR A 152 -13.17 6.86 -3.89
N THR A 153 -14.02 5.86 -4.07
CA THR A 153 -13.95 4.56 -3.40
C THR A 153 -13.23 3.50 -4.24
N THR A 154 -12.71 3.86 -5.42
CA THR A 154 -11.97 2.93 -6.29
C THR A 154 -10.60 2.64 -5.67
N ALA A 155 -10.39 1.40 -5.25
CA ALA A 155 -9.10 0.96 -4.71
C ALA A 155 -7.96 1.18 -5.72
N ALA A 156 -6.82 1.59 -5.21
CA ALA A 156 -5.63 1.92 -5.99
C ALA A 156 -4.38 1.31 -5.35
N THR A 157 -3.32 1.23 -6.14
CA THR A 157 -1.97 0.96 -5.65
C THR A 157 -1.07 2.15 -5.92
N THR A 158 0.02 2.26 -5.17
CA THR A 158 1.10 3.21 -5.43
C THR A 158 2.40 2.46 -5.74
N ASN A 159 3.37 3.17 -6.33
CA ASN A 159 4.68 2.62 -6.67
C ASN A 159 5.73 3.01 -5.63
N ALA A 160 5.47 4.04 -4.82
CA ALA A 160 6.43 4.55 -3.86
C ALA A 160 5.74 5.17 -2.66
N PHE A 161 6.35 5.04 -1.49
CA PHE A 161 5.95 5.71 -0.27
C PHE A 161 7.18 6.09 0.53
N GLY A 162 7.15 7.27 1.13
CA GLY A 162 8.15 7.80 2.04
C GLY A 162 7.51 8.60 3.15
N VAL A 163 8.17 8.61 4.30
CA VAL A 163 7.73 9.24 5.54
C VAL A 163 8.94 9.82 6.26
N VAL A 164 8.75 10.93 6.96
CA VAL A 164 9.68 11.39 7.98
C VAL A 164 9.18 10.91 9.35
N PHE A 165 10.03 10.23 10.09
CA PHE A 165 9.83 9.96 11.51
C PHE A 165 10.56 11.02 12.33
N VAL A 166 9.99 11.36 13.48
CA VAL A 166 10.53 12.30 14.45
C VAL A 166 10.81 11.53 15.73
N ASP A 167 11.98 11.75 16.30
CA ASP A 167 12.41 11.21 17.60
C ASP A 167 12.71 9.70 17.58
N VAL A 168 13.33 9.20 16.50
CA VAL A 168 13.74 7.78 16.46
C VAL A 168 15.01 7.60 17.31
N GLU A 169 14.86 7.10 18.53
CA GLU A 169 15.98 6.93 19.47
C GLU A 169 16.52 5.49 19.54
N ALA A 170 15.70 4.51 19.16
CA ALA A 170 16.06 3.10 19.25
C ALA A 170 15.93 2.35 17.91
N ALA A 171 16.95 1.54 17.60
CA ALA A 171 16.97 0.72 16.40
C ALA A 171 15.91 -0.41 16.44
N GLY A 172 15.30 -0.70 15.29
CA GLY A 172 14.39 -1.84 15.11
C GLY A 172 12.95 -1.63 15.59
N GLN A 173 12.65 -0.50 16.24
CA GLN A 173 11.32 -0.18 16.78
C GLN A 173 10.46 0.65 15.82
N THR A 174 11.10 1.44 14.96
CA THR A 174 10.42 2.26 13.96
C THR A 174 10.69 1.72 12.57
N LYS A 175 9.65 1.45 11.78
CA LYS A 175 9.80 0.79 10.47
C LYS A 175 8.69 1.12 9.48
N VAL A 176 8.98 0.87 8.22
CA VAL A 176 8.05 0.92 7.09
C VAL A 176 7.97 -0.47 6.47
N GLU A 177 6.75 -0.96 6.26
CA GLU A 177 6.46 -2.22 5.59
C GLU A 177 5.45 -2.01 4.46
N PHE A 178 5.66 -2.62 3.31
CA PHE A 178 4.75 -2.58 2.17
C PHE A 178 4.14 -3.95 1.91
N PHE A 179 2.86 -3.93 1.58
CA PHE A 179 2.09 -5.13 1.28
C PHE A 179 1.42 -5.02 -0.09
N ASP A 180 1.37 -6.15 -0.79
CA ASP A 180 0.60 -6.29 -2.03
C ASP A 180 -0.91 -6.40 -1.76
N ALA A 181 -1.70 -6.48 -2.84
CA ALA A 181 -3.16 -6.59 -2.76
C ALA A 181 -3.66 -7.92 -2.12
N ALA A 182 -2.82 -8.95 -2.06
CA ALA A 182 -3.11 -10.20 -1.36
C ALA A 182 -2.75 -10.14 0.14
N GLY A 183 -2.12 -9.04 0.59
CA GLY A 183 -1.68 -8.85 1.96
C GLY A 183 -0.30 -9.46 2.25
N SER A 184 0.45 -9.87 1.22
CA SER A 184 1.82 -10.40 1.39
C SER A 184 2.79 -9.25 1.61
N LEU A 185 3.73 -9.42 2.55
CA LEU A 185 4.83 -8.48 2.76
C LEU A 185 5.77 -8.54 1.55
N ILE A 186 5.97 -7.39 0.89
CA ILE A 186 6.84 -7.26 -0.29
C ILE A 186 8.07 -6.39 -0.03
N TYR A 187 8.06 -5.58 1.03
CA TYR A 187 9.19 -4.76 1.47
C TYR A 187 9.08 -4.46 2.96
N GLY A 188 10.21 -4.40 3.66
CA GLY A 188 10.27 -3.98 5.06
C GLY A 188 11.64 -3.39 5.38
N GLN A 189 11.67 -2.26 6.06
CA GLN A 189 12.91 -1.58 6.43
C GLN A 189 12.74 -0.80 7.74
N ASP A 190 13.70 -0.94 8.65
CA ASP A 190 13.78 -0.13 9.86
C ASP A 190 14.29 1.28 9.53
N ALA A 191 13.72 2.28 10.19
CA ALA A 191 14.22 3.65 10.15
C ALA A 191 15.58 3.74 10.85
N LEU A 192 16.43 4.65 10.36
CA LEU A 192 17.70 4.95 11.02
C LEU A 192 17.46 5.69 12.34
N VAL A 193 18.35 5.51 13.31
CA VAL A 193 18.29 6.24 14.58
C VAL A 193 18.81 7.66 14.37
N ALA A 194 18.06 8.64 14.86
CA ALA A 194 18.42 10.06 14.82
C ALA A 194 18.65 10.66 16.22
N GLY A 195 18.25 9.96 17.29
CA GLY A 195 18.32 10.43 18.68
C GLY A 195 17.23 11.45 19.01
N ASN A 196 17.25 11.96 20.25
CA ASN A 196 16.26 12.91 20.77
C ASN A 196 16.02 14.09 19.82
N GLN A 197 14.76 14.35 19.49
CA GLN A 197 14.30 15.31 18.46
C GLN A 197 14.74 15.01 17.04
N GLY A 198 15.64 14.07 16.79
CA GLY A 198 16.19 13.80 15.47
C GLY A 198 15.13 13.40 14.44
N LEU A 199 15.42 13.66 13.17
CA LEU A 199 14.55 13.35 12.05
C LEU A 199 15.12 12.19 11.24
N SER A 200 14.25 11.27 10.83
CA SER A 200 14.60 10.10 10.02
C SER A 200 13.69 10.00 8.81
N PHE A 201 14.23 10.25 7.63
CA PHE A 201 13.52 9.99 6.38
C PHE A 201 13.71 8.53 5.97
N LEU A 202 12.61 7.85 5.66
CA LEU A 202 12.62 6.52 5.06
C LEU A 202 11.58 6.46 3.95
N GLY A 203 12.02 6.15 2.74
CA GLY A 203 11.15 5.89 1.60
C GLY A 203 11.69 4.77 0.71
N ALA A 204 10.81 4.17 -0.07
CA ALA A 204 11.20 3.19 -1.07
C ALA A 204 10.29 3.25 -2.30
N ILE A 205 10.89 2.89 -3.44
CA ILE A 205 10.25 2.87 -4.76
C ILE A 205 10.32 1.45 -5.30
N SER A 206 9.18 0.90 -5.71
CA SER A 206 9.10 -0.36 -6.45
C SER A 206 9.65 -0.16 -7.86
N ASN A 207 10.66 -0.92 -8.24
CA ASN A 207 11.21 -0.87 -9.60
C ASN A 207 10.34 -1.66 -10.61
N ASP A 208 9.40 -2.48 -10.11
CA ASP A 208 8.55 -3.37 -10.90
C ASP A 208 7.12 -2.82 -11.14
N GLY A 209 6.85 -1.56 -10.75
CA GLY A 209 5.54 -0.90 -10.90
C GLY A 209 4.65 -0.93 -9.65
N GLY A 210 3.36 -0.58 -9.82
CA GLY A 210 2.42 -0.28 -8.73
C GLY A 210 1.90 -1.49 -7.97
N LEU A 211 2.70 -1.95 -7.01
CA LEU A 211 2.44 -3.13 -6.20
C LEU A 211 1.98 -2.80 -4.78
N ILE A 212 2.17 -1.56 -4.31
CA ILE A 212 1.92 -1.21 -2.92
C ILE A 212 0.43 -0.93 -2.73
N SER A 213 -0.29 -1.92 -2.19
CA SER A 213 -1.69 -1.81 -1.81
C SER A 213 -1.86 -1.21 -0.42
N ARG A 214 -0.94 -1.55 0.49
CA ARG A 214 -0.96 -1.09 1.87
C ARG A 214 0.45 -0.82 2.37
N VAL A 215 0.61 0.28 3.10
CA VAL A 215 1.80 0.58 3.88
C VAL A 215 1.46 0.40 5.35
N ARG A 216 2.34 -0.25 6.11
CA ARG A 216 2.30 -0.23 7.57
C ARG A 216 3.49 0.54 8.10
N LEU A 217 3.21 1.44 9.02
CA LEU A 217 4.19 2.21 9.78
C LEU A 217 4.13 1.72 11.21
N THR A 218 5.28 1.41 11.80
CA THR A 218 5.45 1.26 13.25
C THR A 218 6.28 2.43 13.75
N SER A 219 5.83 3.12 14.79
CA SER A 219 6.44 4.34 15.31
C SER A 219 6.78 4.19 16.80
N GLY A 220 8.00 3.72 17.10
CA GLY A 220 8.47 3.51 18.46
C GLY A 220 7.69 2.44 19.23
N LEU A 221 7.77 2.46 20.55
CA LEU A 221 7.02 1.56 21.44
C LEU A 221 5.95 2.29 22.25
N ASN A 222 6.08 3.62 22.39
CA ASN A 222 5.11 4.45 23.06
C ASN A 222 4.05 5.01 22.10
N THR A 223 3.00 5.60 22.67
CA THR A 223 1.87 6.15 21.92
C THR A 223 1.45 7.48 22.52
N ILE A 224 0.72 8.30 21.77
CA ILE A 224 0.10 9.52 22.29
C ILE A 224 -1.38 9.26 22.55
N VAL A 225 -1.90 9.80 23.65
CA VAL A 225 -3.34 9.80 23.94
C VAL A 225 -3.96 11.09 23.39
N ALA A 226 -3.59 12.24 23.96
CA ALA A 226 -3.96 13.60 23.54
C ALA A 226 -3.33 14.62 24.51
N ASN A 227 -3.27 15.90 24.12
CA ASN A 227 -2.93 17.04 24.99
C ASN A 227 -1.64 16.85 25.83
N GLY A 228 -0.55 16.36 25.23
CA GLY A 228 0.71 16.16 25.95
C GLY A 228 0.75 14.95 26.87
N VAL A 229 -0.18 14.01 26.69
CA VAL A 229 -0.23 12.77 27.47
C VAL A 229 0.20 11.59 26.61
N LEU A 230 1.21 10.86 27.09
CA LEU A 230 1.67 9.59 26.52
C LEU A 230 0.79 8.43 27.00
N GLY A 231 0.68 7.39 26.17
CA GLY A 231 0.00 6.15 26.50
C GLY A 231 0.80 5.29 27.48
N ASN A 232 2.13 5.44 27.51
CA ASN A 232 2.97 4.94 28.58
C ASN A 232 4.09 5.96 28.92
N PRO A 233 4.63 5.99 30.15
CA PRO A 233 5.66 6.98 30.49
C PRO A 233 7.12 6.51 30.34
N HIS A 234 7.37 5.29 29.86
CA HIS A 234 8.70 4.65 29.98
C HIS A 234 9.36 4.33 28.63
N ASP A 235 8.61 4.34 27.55
CA ASP A 235 9.10 3.98 26.23
C ASP A 235 9.29 5.21 25.32
N ASP A 236 10.12 5.05 24.29
CA ASP A 236 10.37 6.01 23.21
C ASP A 236 9.09 6.29 22.40
N VAL A 237 8.79 7.56 22.16
CA VAL A 237 7.61 8.02 21.41
C VAL A 237 8.04 8.59 20.07
N VAL A 238 7.61 7.96 18.99
CA VAL A 238 7.90 8.43 17.63
C VAL A 238 6.63 8.98 17.02
N VAL A 239 6.70 10.19 16.49
CA VAL A 239 5.64 10.78 15.66
C VAL A 239 6.13 10.94 14.24
N MET A 240 5.25 11.37 13.35
CA MET A 240 5.57 11.44 11.94
C MET A 240 5.35 12.83 11.36
N ASP A 241 6.17 13.12 10.37
CA ASP A 241 6.09 14.28 9.52
C ASP A 241 6.29 13.87 8.05
N ASP A 242 5.95 14.79 7.16
CA ASP A 242 5.65 14.65 5.74
C ASP A 242 5.57 13.23 5.17
N PHE A 243 4.39 12.86 4.68
CA PHE A 243 4.23 11.68 3.82
C PHE A 243 4.38 12.07 2.36
N LEU A 244 5.05 11.25 1.57
CA LEU A 244 5.24 11.47 0.13
C LEU A 244 5.04 10.15 -0.60
N TYR A 245 4.20 10.12 -1.62
CA TYR A 245 3.92 8.87 -2.35
C TYR A 245 3.53 9.14 -3.79
N SER A 246 3.88 8.20 -4.69
CA SER A 246 3.46 8.28 -6.09
C SER A 246 1.94 8.34 -6.19
N ALA A 247 1.42 9.06 -7.19
CA ALA A 247 -0.01 9.18 -7.40
C ALA A 247 -0.67 7.79 -7.47
N PRO A 248 -1.68 7.49 -6.63
CA PRO A 248 -2.35 6.22 -6.68
C PRO A 248 -3.05 6.00 -8.01
N ILE A 249 -2.83 4.84 -8.61
CA ILE A 249 -3.46 4.42 -9.87
C ILE A 249 -4.42 3.29 -9.55
N ALA A 250 -5.60 3.29 -10.19
CA ALA A 250 -6.60 2.25 -10.01
C ALA A 250 -5.95 0.86 -10.10
N ALA A 251 -6.20 0.03 -9.07
CA ALA A 251 -5.67 -1.32 -9.05
C ALA A 251 -6.22 -2.07 -10.26
N VAL A 252 -5.33 -2.53 -11.15
CA VAL A 252 -5.75 -3.31 -12.31
C VAL A 252 -6.18 -4.68 -11.79
N PRO A 253 -7.45 -5.11 -11.99
CA PRO A 253 -7.82 -6.48 -11.68
C PRO A 253 -6.92 -7.40 -12.48
N GLU A 254 -6.20 -8.31 -11.82
CA GLU A 254 -5.38 -9.34 -12.45
C GLU A 254 -6.11 -9.88 -13.69
N PRO A 255 -5.48 -9.86 -14.88
CA PRO A 255 -6.14 -10.33 -16.10
C PRO A 255 -6.64 -11.72 -15.83
N SER A 256 -7.90 -11.94 -16.17
CA SER A 256 -8.71 -13.12 -15.88
C SER A 256 -8.20 -14.36 -16.62
N SER A 257 -6.93 -14.71 -16.42
CA SER A 257 -6.22 -15.86 -16.97
C SER A 257 -6.90 -17.15 -16.54
N LEU A 258 -7.51 -17.20 -15.36
CA LEU A 258 -8.41 -18.29 -14.95
C LEU A 258 -9.74 -18.30 -15.71
N ALA A 259 -10.30 -17.14 -16.08
CA ALA A 259 -11.50 -17.07 -16.92
C ALA A 259 -11.19 -17.45 -18.38
N LEU A 260 -10.02 -17.04 -18.90
CA LEU A 260 -9.53 -17.45 -20.22
C LEU A 260 -9.16 -18.93 -20.26
N LEU A 261 -8.55 -19.46 -19.21
CA LEU A 261 -8.24 -20.88 -19.08
C LEU A 261 -9.53 -21.72 -18.97
N SER A 262 -10.50 -21.29 -18.17
CA SER A 262 -11.78 -21.98 -18.05
C SER A 262 -12.59 -21.88 -19.35
N ALA A 263 -12.61 -20.73 -20.03
CA ALA A 263 -13.20 -20.60 -21.36
C ALA A 263 -12.50 -21.51 -22.38
N GLY A 264 -11.16 -21.58 -22.37
CA GLY A 264 -10.36 -22.46 -23.22
C GLY A 264 -10.69 -23.94 -22.99
N LEU A 265 -10.77 -24.37 -21.73
CA LEU A 265 -11.13 -25.76 -21.36
C LEU A 265 -12.57 -26.11 -21.74
N VAL A 266 -13.51 -25.17 -21.63
CA VAL A 266 -14.90 -25.35 -22.06
C VAL A 266 -14.99 -25.50 -23.58
N LEU A 267 -14.26 -24.68 -24.34
CA LEU A 267 -14.20 -24.77 -25.80
C LEU A 267 -13.61 -26.10 -26.26
N ILE A 268 -12.48 -26.53 -25.67
CA ILE A 268 -11.85 -27.82 -25.99
C ILE A 268 -12.79 -28.99 -25.63
N GLY A 269 -13.45 -28.94 -24.48
CA GLY A 269 -14.43 -29.93 -24.06
C GLY A 269 -15.65 -30.01 -24.99
N GLY A 270 -16.14 -28.86 -25.48
CA GLY A 270 -17.24 -28.76 -26.44
C GLY A 270 -16.88 -29.34 -27.81
N MET A 271 -15.67 -29.06 -28.32
CA MET A 271 -15.17 -29.59 -29.59
C MET A 271 -15.03 -31.12 -29.55
N ARG A 272 -14.57 -31.68 -28.42
CA ARG A 272 -14.42 -33.13 -28.23
C ARG A 272 -15.78 -33.86 -28.19
N ARG A 273 -16.81 -33.23 -27.61
CA ARG A 273 -18.17 -33.80 -27.62
C ARG A 273 -18.81 -33.80 -29.00
N ARG A 274 -18.55 -32.76 -29.82
CA ARG A 274 -19.04 -32.71 -31.22
C ARG A 274 -18.43 -33.79 -32.10
N THR A 275 -17.11 -34.02 -32.00
CA THR A 275 -16.43 -35.06 -32.78
C THR A 275 -16.90 -36.48 -32.43
N LEU A 276 -17.20 -36.74 -31.15
CA LEU A 276 -17.78 -38.03 -30.73
C LEU A 276 -19.20 -38.23 -31.26
N ARG A 277 -20.01 -37.17 -31.33
CA ARG A 277 -21.40 -37.23 -31.82
C ARG A 277 -21.48 -37.51 -33.32
N VAL A 278 -20.63 -36.85 -34.11
CA VAL A 278 -20.52 -37.07 -35.57
C VAL A 278 -20.06 -38.50 -35.89
N SER A 279 -19.18 -39.07 -35.05
CA SER A 279 -18.72 -40.46 -35.20
C SER A 279 -19.83 -41.48 -34.92
N GLN A 280 -20.76 -41.19 -34.00
CA GLN A 280 -21.90 -42.06 -33.71
C GLN A 280 -22.98 -42.01 -34.79
N GLU A 281 -23.23 -40.85 -35.40
CA GLU A 281 -24.20 -40.71 -36.50
C GLU A 281 -23.70 -41.39 -37.79
N CYS A 282 -22.40 -41.35 -38.08
CA CYS A 282 -21.83 -42.06 -39.23
C CYS A 282 -21.91 -43.58 -39.05
N GLY A 283 -21.69 -44.10 -37.83
CA GLY A 283 -21.82 -45.53 -37.54
C GLY A 283 -23.27 -46.06 -37.46
N ALA A 284 -24.25 -45.21 -37.19
CA ALA A 284 -25.66 -45.61 -37.18
C ALA A 284 -26.25 -45.77 -38.59
N THR A 285 -25.65 -45.13 -39.61
CA THR A 285 -26.14 -45.19 -40.99
C THR A 285 -25.75 -46.51 -41.69
N GLU A 286 -24.70 -47.21 -41.23
CA GLU A 286 -24.31 -48.53 -41.76
C GLU A 286 -25.11 -49.71 -41.18
N ALA A 287 -25.82 -49.53 -40.06
CA ALA A 287 -26.49 -50.63 -39.35
C ALA A 287 -27.97 -50.85 -39.74
N GLY A 288 -28.54 -50.03 -40.62
CA GLY A 288 -29.97 -50.08 -40.99
C GLY A 288 -30.35 -50.95 -42.19
N GLY A 289 -29.38 -51.67 -42.80
CA GLY A 289 -29.54 -52.31 -44.11
C GLY A 289 -29.50 -53.84 -44.14
N ALA A 290 -30.23 -54.55 -43.29
CA ALA A 290 -30.58 -55.97 -43.44
C ALA A 290 -31.68 -56.28 -42.40
N THR A 291 -32.88 -56.76 -42.70
CA THR A 291 -33.24 -57.94 -43.50
C THR A 291 -34.71 -57.87 -43.95
N ALA A 292 -34.95 -58.12 -45.23
CA ALA A 292 -36.22 -58.62 -45.76
C ALA A 292 -35.97 -60.03 -46.33
N ALA A 293 -36.60 -61.03 -45.71
CA ALA A 293 -37.03 -62.33 -46.23
C ALA A 293 -37.41 -63.23 -45.05
#